data_AF-A0A4Q2XVN5-F1
#
_entry.id   AF-A0A4Q2XVN5-F1
#
_cell.length_a   1.000
_cell.length_b   1.000
_cell.length_c   1.000
_cell.angle_alpha   90.00
_cell.angle_beta   90.00
_cell.angle_gamma   90.00
#
_symmetry.space_group_name_H-M   'P 1'
#
loop_
_entity.id
_entity.type
_entity.pdbx_description
1 polymer ?
#
loop_
_entity_poly.entity_id
_entity_poly.type
_entity_poly.pdbx_seq_one_letter_code
_entity_poly.pdbx_strand_id
1 'polypeptide(L)'
;MPLAMGIPEPQHRAGLLAAIISDIQARGNALSSGEVGHRYLLRALADNGRSDVIYAMHSQSDKPGYGMQIARGATALTEKWDASVGSFGSQNHFMQGHIVEWFYHDLAGIQPDEASPGFRHVILKPAICGDISSCDATYDSVYGPISSQWSLAGSTLTLNVGIPAGSTATVHVPAANGSPVLEGGVAASTAPGVQFLRMENGAAVYEVGSGNYAFTSTPGLAVPALLAATADSGRVALKWNPAPPATGYNIKRATAAGGTYTTIATNVTTSSHTDTSVINGTTYHYVVSAVNASGESGNSGEASGTPALVPNGGFESPATATFEYNPVGNPWTFSTQSGSNGSGVARNGSLFSASNPVAPEGVQVAFLQGTGSISRTLTGLTTGVSYDVVFSAAQRVSGSSWNVNGQTWKVTRDGVTIGTYAPGQVATGYTGYHATFTATAASHVLAFAGTNTRTGDNTVFIDDVRVSRSSATSLSNGGFETPATTTFTYNPTDTAWTFGSQSGSNGSGVARNGSIFTANNPAAPEGVQVGFIQGTRSITRTLNGLLPGTRYNLLFSSAQR
;
A
#
# COMPACT_ATOMS: atom_id res chain seq x y z
N MET A 1 14.30 -23.51 11.90
CA MET A 1 15.23 -24.14 12.87
C MET A 1 15.77 -23.15 13.90
N PRO A 2 16.57 -22.10 13.57
CA PRO A 2 17.14 -21.23 14.60
C PRO A 2 16.10 -20.59 15.52
N LEU A 3 14.99 -20.11 14.94
CA LEU A 3 13.90 -19.50 15.70
C LEU A 3 13.28 -20.45 16.74
N ALA A 4 12.94 -21.68 16.33
CA ALA A 4 12.39 -22.71 17.24
C ALA A 4 13.37 -23.14 18.33
N MET A 5 14.67 -23.09 18.06
CA MET A 5 15.71 -23.44 19.03
C MET A 5 16.12 -22.25 19.92
N GLY A 6 15.51 -21.07 19.76
CA GLY A 6 15.84 -19.88 20.55
C GLY A 6 17.23 -19.28 20.28
N ILE A 7 17.91 -19.69 19.20
CA ILE A 7 19.27 -19.25 18.85
C ILE A 7 19.37 -17.73 18.56
N PRO A 8 18.44 -17.10 17.82
CA PRO A 8 18.52 -15.67 17.53
C PRO A 8 18.41 -14.80 18.79
N GLU A 9 19.20 -13.73 18.83
CA GLU A 9 19.08 -12.69 19.85
C GLU A 9 17.66 -12.09 19.86
N PRO A 10 17.11 -11.72 21.04
CA PRO A 10 15.71 -11.31 21.18
C PRO A 10 15.25 -10.26 20.17
N GLN A 11 16.07 -9.25 19.88
CA GLN A 11 15.72 -8.17 18.93
C GLN A 11 15.54 -8.64 17.49
N HIS A 12 16.08 -9.81 17.11
CA HIS A 12 15.98 -10.35 15.76
C HIS A 12 14.83 -11.35 15.57
N ARG A 13 14.24 -11.85 16.67
CA ARG A 13 13.24 -12.93 16.62
C ARG A 13 11.98 -12.53 15.85
N ALA A 14 11.45 -11.34 16.12
CA ALA A 14 10.25 -10.84 15.45
C ALA A 14 10.47 -10.64 13.93
N GLY A 15 11.62 -10.08 13.54
CA GLY A 15 11.98 -9.92 12.13
C GLY A 15 12.16 -11.25 11.41
N LEU A 16 12.78 -12.24 12.07
CA LEU A 16 12.95 -13.58 11.51
C LEU A 16 11.61 -14.31 11.34
N LEU A 17 10.71 -14.22 12.32
CA LEU A 17 9.36 -14.77 12.22
C LEU A 17 8.61 -14.15 11.02
N ALA A 18 8.66 -12.82 10.89
CA ALA A 18 8.04 -12.12 9.78
C ALA A 18 8.60 -12.58 8.42
N ALA A 19 9.92 -12.78 8.32
CA ALA A 19 10.55 -13.27 7.10
C ALA A 19 10.12 -14.70 6.74
N ILE A 20 10.05 -15.62 7.72
CA ILE A 20 9.57 -17.00 7.50
C ILE A 20 8.14 -16.99 6.94
N ILE A 21 7.27 -16.20 7.58
CA ILE A 21 5.85 -16.12 7.21
C ILE A 21 5.68 -15.48 5.82
N SER A 22 6.48 -14.46 5.53
CA SER A 22 6.50 -13.83 4.20
C SER A 22 6.94 -14.81 3.11
N ASP A 23 7.96 -15.65 3.32
CA ASP A 23 8.37 -16.66 2.33
C ASP A 23 7.29 -17.72 2.09
N ILE A 24 6.67 -18.26 3.15
CA ILE A 24 5.56 -19.22 3.05
C ILE A 24 4.44 -18.64 2.18
N GLN A 25 4.01 -17.41 2.49
CA GLN A 25 2.88 -16.77 1.83
C GLN A 25 3.22 -16.37 0.39
N ALA A 26 4.46 -15.94 0.11
CA ALA A 26 4.92 -15.67 -1.26
C ALA A 26 4.86 -16.92 -2.17
N ARG A 27 4.91 -18.12 -1.59
CA ARG A 27 4.74 -19.41 -2.28
C ARG A 27 3.29 -19.90 -2.30
N GLY A 28 2.32 -19.05 -1.95
CA GLY A 28 0.91 -19.43 -1.84
C GLY A 28 0.64 -20.45 -0.74
N ASN A 29 1.40 -20.37 0.36
CA ASN A 29 1.44 -21.30 1.50
C ASN A 29 1.88 -22.73 1.15
N ALA A 30 2.55 -22.94 0.01
CA ALA A 30 3.10 -24.25 -0.33
C ALA A 30 4.21 -24.67 0.65
N LEU A 31 4.26 -25.96 0.98
CA LEU A 31 5.31 -26.52 1.82
C LEU A 31 6.66 -26.46 1.07
N SER A 32 7.68 -25.88 1.72
CA SER A 32 9.05 -25.81 1.20
C SER A 32 10.05 -26.60 2.04
N SER A 33 9.68 -26.97 3.27
CA SER A 33 10.53 -27.74 4.18
C SER A 33 10.51 -29.23 3.83
N GLY A 34 11.70 -29.84 3.77
CA GLY A 34 11.84 -31.30 3.82
C GLY A 34 11.59 -31.85 5.23
N GLU A 35 11.72 -33.17 5.37
CA GLU A 35 11.49 -33.94 6.59
C GLU A 35 12.09 -33.29 7.85
N VAL A 36 13.41 -33.15 7.90
CA VAL A 36 14.14 -32.69 9.11
C VAL A 36 13.70 -31.29 9.55
N GLY A 37 13.48 -30.39 8.59
CA GLY A 37 13.17 -28.99 8.87
C GLY A 37 11.71 -28.76 9.27
N HIS A 38 10.79 -29.63 8.86
CA HIS A 38 9.36 -29.39 8.95
C HIS A 38 8.88 -29.28 10.40
N ARG A 39 9.33 -30.18 11.29
CA ARG A 39 9.04 -30.07 12.74
C ARG A 39 9.35 -28.69 13.30
N TYR A 40 10.54 -28.19 13.01
CA TYR A 40 11.00 -26.90 13.53
C TYR A 40 10.29 -25.72 12.89
N LEU A 41 9.75 -25.88 11.69
CA LEU A 41 8.89 -24.89 11.08
C LEU A 41 7.56 -24.80 11.84
N LEU A 42 6.94 -25.95 12.14
CA LEU A 42 5.71 -26.01 12.94
C LEU A 42 5.93 -25.39 14.32
N ARG A 43 6.97 -25.79 15.06
CA ARG A 43 7.27 -25.18 16.38
C ARG A 43 7.54 -23.68 16.29
N ALA A 44 8.37 -23.24 15.33
CA ALA A 44 8.67 -21.82 15.17
C ALA A 44 7.40 -20.97 14.95
N LEU A 45 6.42 -21.49 14.21
CA LEU A 45 5.14 -20.81 14.00
C LEU A 45 4.25 -20.92 15.24
N ALA A 46 4.04 -22.11 15.79
CA ALA A 46 3.15 -22.37 16.92
C ALA A 46 3.58 -21.64 18.20
N ASP A 47 4.87 -21.70 18.55
CA ASP A 47 5.44 -21.02 19.72
C ASP A 47 5.28 -19.50 19.66
N ASN A 48 5.13 -18.96 18.45
CA ASN A 48 4.92 -17.55 18.19
C ASN A 48 3.45 -17.21 17.87
N GLY A 49 2.52 -18.11 18.20
CA GLY A 49 1.07 -17.87 18.07
C GLY A 49 0.57 -17.88 16.63
N ARG A 50 1.29 -18.52 15.70
CA ARG A 50 0.99 -18.52 14.26
C ARG A 50 0.40 -19.84 13.75
N SER A 51 -0.50 -20.43 14.54
CA SER A 51 -1.30 -21.59 14.13
C SER A 51 -2.19 -21.29 12.91
N ASP A 52 -2.52 -20.02 12.65
CA ASP A 52 -3.17 -19.58 11.41
C ASP A 52 -2.35 -19.92 10.16
N VAL A 53 -1.02 -19.75 10.21
CA VAL A 53 -0.11 -20.07 9.11
C VAL A 53 0.03 -21.57 8.96
N ILE A 54 0.15 -22.29 10.07
CA ILE A 54 0.19 -23.76 10.05
C ILE A 54 -1.07 -24.30 9.41
N TYR A 55 -2.26 -23.84 9.83
CA TYR A 55 -3.52 -24.20 9.20
C TYR A 55 -3.48 -23.90 7.70
N ALA A 56 -3.15 -22.68 7.29
CA ALA A 56 -3.19 -22.26 5.88
C ALA A 56 -2.22 -23.02 4.96
N MET A 57 -1.12 -23.55 5.50
CA MET A 57 -0.19 -24.43 4.77
C MET A 57 -0.78 -25.82 4.55
N HIS A 58 -1.46 -26.37 5.55
CA HIS A 58 -1.86 -27.77 5.57
C HIS A 58 -3.32 -28.02 5.17
N SER A 59 -4.15 -26.98 5.12
CA SER A 59 -5.54 -27.03 4.64
C SER A 59 -5.66 -26.96 3.10
N GLN A 60 -4.60 -27.31 2.37
CA GLN A 60 -4.55 -27.29 0.92
C GLN A 60 -4.45 -28.71 0.36
N SER A 61 -5.23 -29.00 -0.68
CA SER A 61 -5.22 -30.30 -1.37
C SER A 61 -4.65 -30.25 -2.80
N ASP A 62 -4.43 -29.05 -3.33
CA ASP A 62 -3.93 -28.78 -4.68
C ASP A 62 -2.39 -28.67 -4.75
N LYS A 63 -1.70 -28.61 -3.60
CA LYS A 63 -0.24 -28.49 -3.49
C LYS A 63 0.38 -29.64 -2.68
N PRO A 64 1.66 -30.00 -2.91
CA PRO A 64 2.33 -31.05 -2.13
C PRO A 64 2.24 -30.82 -0.62
N GLY A 65 1.78 -31.84 0.12
CA GLY A 65 1.48 -31.77 1.54
C GLY A 65 0.46 -32.82 1.96
N TYR A 66 0.05 -32.83 3.23
CA TYR A 66 -0.89 -33.85 3.75
C TYR A 66 -2.22 -33.89 2.99
N GLY A 67 -2.80 -32.72 2.65
CA GLY A 67 -4.06 -32.66 1.91
C GLY A 67 -3.97 -33.26 0.51
N MET A 68 -2.84 -33.11 -0.19
CA MET A 68 -2.63 -33.77 -1.49
C MET A 68 -2.47 -35.28 -1.36
N GLN A 69 -1.80 -35.78 -0.31
CA GLN A 69 -1.72 -37.22 -0.05
C GLN A 69 -3.13 -37.81 0.11
N ILE A 70 -3.97 -37.17 0.92
CA ILE A 70 -5.38 -37.57 1.10
C ILE A 70 -6.15 -37.49 -0.22
N ALA A 71 -6.02 -36.38 -0.96
CA ALA A 71 -6.70 -36.20 -2.25
C ALA A 71 -6.31 -37.23 -3.31
N ARG A 72 -5.12 -37.83 -3.17
CA ARG A 72 -4.62 -38.93 -4.03
C ARG A 72 -4.91 -40.32 -3.48
N GLY A 73 -5.67 -40.43 -2.39
CA GLY A 73 -6.12 -41.70 -1.82
C GLY A 73 -5.10 -42.39 -0.92
N ALA A 74 -4.07 -41.67 -0.44
CA ALA A 74 -3.14 -42.24 0.53
C ALA A 74 -3.86 -42.49 1.87
N THR A 75 -3.68 -43.69 2.42
CA THR A 75 -4.21 -44.11 3.73
C THR A 75 -3.12 -44.20 4.81
N ALA A 76 -1.87 -43.94 4.43
CA ALA A 76 -0.72 -43.78 5.30
C ALA A 76 0.12 -42.60 4.78
N LEU A 77 1.00 -42.07 5.63
CA LEU A 77 1.88 -40.97 5.25
C LEU A 77 2.88 -41.43 4.19
N THR A 78 3.00 -40.70 3.08
CA THR A 78 3.96 -41.02 2.01
C THR A 78 5.31 -40.33 2.26
N GLU A 79 6.41 -40.91 1.79
CA GLU A 79 7.76 -40.35 1.93
C GLU A 79 7.86 -38.97 1.27
N LYS A 80 7.23 -38.82 0.10
CA LYS A 80 7.18 -37.56 -0.67
C LYS A 80 5.87 -36.82 -0.44
N TRP A 81 5.95 -35.49 -0.40
CA TRP A 81 4.79 -34.62 -0.22
C TRP A 81 3.76 -34.69 -1.35
N ASP A 82 4.17 -35.04 -2.57
CA ASP A 82 3.28 -35.11 -3.74
C ASP A 82 2.58 -36.47 -3.92
N ALA A 83 2.85 -37.44 -3.02
CA ALA A 83 2.38 -38.82 -3.13
C ALA A 83 2.67 -39.46 -4.50
N SER A 84 3.78 -39.10 -5.16
CA SER A 84 4.17 -39.73 -6.42
C SER A 84 4.56 -41.20 -6.23
N VAL A 85 4.15 -42.06 -7.18
CA VAL A 85 4.47 -43.49 -7.23
C VAL A 85 5.59 -43.73 -8.24
N GLY A 86 6.67 -44.42 -7.86
CA GLY A 86 7.83 -44.67 -8.73
C GLY A 86 9.02 -45.30 -7.99
N SER A 87 10.18 -45.41 -8.65
CA SER A 87 11.35 -46.19 -8.17
C SER A 87 12.01 -45.71 -6.86
N PHE A 88 11.65 -44.52 -6.37
CA PHE A 88 12.10 -43.97 -5.08
C PHE A 88 10.91 -43.23 -4.44
N GLY A 89 10.43 -43.68 -3.28
CA GLY A 89 9.29 -43.08 -2.56
C GLY A 89 8.34 -44.09 -1.91
N SER A 90 8.59 -44.47 -0.66
CA SER A 90 7.67 -45.31 0.13
C SER A 90 6.29 -44.63 0.27
N GLN A 91 5.21 -45.43 0.19
CA GLN A 91 3.85 -44.97 0.43
C GLN A 91 3.40 -45.16 1.89
N ASN A 92 4.33 -45.54 2.77
CA ASN A 92 4.11 -45.68 4.20
C ASN A 92 5.39 -45.32 4.96
N HIS A 93 5.47 -44.07 5.41
CA HIS A 93 6.64 -43.48 6.05
C HIS A 93 6.22 -42.51 7.17
N PHE A 94 6.39 -42.96 8.41
CA PHE A 94 5.94 -42.22 9.61
C PHE A 94 6.66 -40.86 9.82
N MET A 95 7.81 -40.66 9.18
CA MET A 95 8.65 -39.47 9.38
C MET A 95 7.96 -38.17 8.96
N GLN A 96 6.92 -38.23 8.12
CA GLN A 96 6.10 -37.06 7.83
C GLN A 96 5.08 -36.76 8.94
N GLY A 97 5.02 -37.51 10.04
CA GLY A 97 3.99 -37.39 11.09
C GLY A 97 4.05 -36.15 11.97
N HIS A 98 4.83 -35.13 11.59
CA HIS A 98 5.08 -33.92 12.38
C HIS A 98 3.81 -33.18 12.80
N ILE A 99 2.79 -33.14 11.94
CA ILE A 99 1.55 -32.40 12.18
C ILE A 99 0.75 -32.94 13.37
N VAL A 100 0.97 -34.20 13.76
CA VAL A 100 0.33 -34.79 14.94
C VAL A 100 0.71 -34.04 16.21
N GLU A 101 1.97 -33.59 16.34
CA GLU A 101 2.41 -32.75 17.46
C GLU A 101 1.53 -31.49 17.54
N TRP A 102 1.31 -30.81 16.41
CA TRP A 102 0.48 -29.61 16.37
C TRP A 102 -1.00 -29.87 16.71
N PHE A 103 -1.58 -30.99 16.26
CA PHE A 103 -2.99 -31.32 16.58
C PHE A 103 -3.24 -31.44 18.09
N TYR A 104 -2.35 -32.12 18.82
CA TYR A 104 -2.51 -32.27 20.27
C TYR A 104 -1.99 -31.06 21.04
N HIS A 105 -0.76 -30.63 20.74
CA HIS A 105 -0.06 -29.59 21.50
C HIS A 105 -0.72 -28.21 21.33
N ASP A 106 -1.11 -27.83 20.12
CA ASP A 106 -1.50 -26.45 19.82
C ASP A 106 -2.96 -26.32 19.43
N LEU A 107 -3.47 -27.17 18.54
CA LEU A 107 -4.88 -27.09 18.10
C LEU A 107 -5.83 -27.48 19.24
N ALA A 108 -5.63 -28.66 19.85
CA ALA A 108 -6.31 -29.02 21.09
C ALA A 108 -5.73 -28.31 22.31
N GLY A 109 -4.45 -27.92 22.25
CA GLY A 109 -3.82 -27.13 23.29
C GLY A 109 -3.29 -27.92 24.49
N ILE A 110 -3.15 -29.24 24.41
CA ILE A 110 -2.67 -30.08 25.52
C ILE A 110 -1.14 -30.08 25.51
N GLN A 111 -0.56 -29.26 26.39
CA GLN A 111 0.88 -29.01 26.43
C GLN A 111 1.49 -29.51 27.75
N PRO A 112 2.68 -30.12 27.72
CA PRO A 112 3.43 -30.39 28.93
C PRO A 112 3.94 -29.07 29.52
N ASP A 113 3.97 -28.98 30.85
CA ASP A 113 4.76 -27.98 31.53
C ASP A 113 6.19 -28.54 31.76
N GLU A 114 7.17 -27.98 31.07
CA GLU A 114 8.57 -28.39 31.20
C GLU A 114 9.13 -28.17 32.61
N ALA A 115 8.56 -27.26 33.42
CA ALA A 115 8.92 -27.09 34.82
C ALA A 115 8.31 -28.18 35.73
N SER A 116 7.29 -28.90 35.24
CA SER A 116 6.53 -29.92 35.96
C SER A 116 6.28 -31.15 35.06
N PRO A 117 7.35 -31.88 34.68
CA PRO A 117 7.31 -32.88 33.64
C PRO A 117 6.35 -34.04 33.95
N GLY A 118 5.92 -34.73 32.89
CA GLY A 118 5.01 -35.88 32.99
C GLY A 118 3.54 -35.52 33.15
N PHE A 119 3.15 -34.28 32.84
CA PHE A 119 1.78 -33.77 32.98
C PHE A 119 1.26 -33.71 34.43
N ARG A 120 2.17 -33.56 35.39
CA ARG A 120 1.79 -33.24 36.78
C ARG A 120 1.15 -31.85 36.88
N HIS A 121 1.64 -30.93 36.07
CA HIS A 121 0.95 -29.70 35.74
C HIS A 121 0.80 -29.64 34.21
N VAL A 122 -0.40 -29.29 33.75
CA VAL A 122 -0.79 -29.29 32.33
C VAL A 122 -0.98 -27.85 31.88
N ILE A 123 -0.49 -27.49 30.71
CA ILE A 123 -0.85 -26.23 30.07
C ILE A 123 -1.93 -26.53 29.04
N LEU A 124 -3.10 -25.92 29.19
CA LEU A 124 -4.22 -26.03 28.27
C LEU A 124 -4.38 -24.72 27.48
N LYS A 125 -3.89 -24.70 26.25
CA LYS A 125 -3.81 -23.50 25.40
C LYS A 125 -4.24 -23.79 23.95
N PRO A 126 -5.56 -23.93 23.71
CA PRO A 126 -6.07 -24.25 22.38
C PRO A 126 -5.89 -23.07 21.41
N ALA A 127 -5.52 -23.39 20.17
CA ALA A 127 -5.42 -22.44 19.08
C ALA A 127 -6.68 -22.43 18.23
N ILE A 128 -7.38 -21.29 18.20
CA ILE A 128 -8.54 -21.07 17.32
C ILE A 128 -8.03 -20.49 16.01
N CYS A 129 -8.15 -21.23 14.91
CA CYS A 129 -7.58 -20.82 13.62
C CYS A 129 -8.35 -21.35 12.41
N GLY A 130 -8.23 -20.63 11.30
CA GLY A 130 -8.83 -21.03 10.03
C GLY A 130 -10.36 -21.04 10.09
N ASP A 131 -10.95 -22.06 9.48
CA ASP A 131 -12.39 -22.34 9.53
C ASP A 131 -12.73 -23.49 10.50
N ILE A 132 -11.78 -23.91 11.35
CA ILE A 132 -12.01 -24.96 12.33
C ILE A 132 -12.98 -24.43 13.37
N SER A 133 -14.19 -25.00 13.39
CA SER A 133 -15.25 -24.62 14.32
C SER A 133 -15.25 -25.44 15.60
N SER A 134 -14.53 -26.58 15.63
CA SER A 134 -14.40 -27.39 16.84
C SER A 134 -13.17 -28.29 16.80
N CYS A 135 -12.69 -28.67 17.98
CA CYS A 135 -11.66 -29.67 18.19
C CYS A 135 -12.01 -30.47 19.46
N ASP A 136 -11.76 -31.78 19.42
CA ASP A 136 -11.93 -32.68 20.57
C ASP A 136 -10.72 -33.60 20.62
N ALA A 137 -9.96 -33.53 21.71
CA ALA A 137 -8.83 -34.40 21.94
C ALA A 137 -8.76 -34.86 23.39
N THR A 138 -8.28 -36.09 23.56
CA THR A 138 -7.92 -36.66 24.85
C THR A 138 -6.51 -37.23 24.76
N TYR A 139 -5.70 -37.00 25.79
CA TYR A 139 -4.37 -37.57 25.94
C TYR A 139 -4.30 -38.39 27.24
N ASP A 140 -3.97 -39.67 27.12
CA ASP A 140 -3.80 -40.57 28.27
C ASP A 140 -2.41 -40.38 28.90
N SER A 141 -2.35 -39.55 29.92
CA SER A 141 -1.12 -39.31 30.69
C SER A 141 -0.90 -40.40 31.75
N VAL A 142 0.26 -40.37 32.40
CA VAL A 142 0.56 -41.25 33.55
C VAL A 142 -0.36 -41.01 34.76
N TYR A 143 -1.06 -39.89 34.82
CA TYR A 143 -2.03 -39.56 35.87
C TYR A 143 -3.48 -39.90 35.47
N GLY A 144 -3.73 -40.22 34.21
CA GLY A 144 -5.06 -40.45 33.64
C GLY A 144 -5.35 -39.54 32.43
N PRO A 145 -6.59 -39.58 31.90
CA PRO A 145 -6.97 -38.84 30.71
C PRO A 145 -7.00 -37.34 30.96
N ILE A 146 -6.40 -36.58 30.06
CA ILE A 146 -6.49 -35.12 29.95
C ILE A 146 -7.32 -34.82 28.71
N SER A 147 -8.42 -34.08 28.85
CA SER A 147 -9.27 -33.71 27.70
C SER A 147 -9.28 -32.21 27.46
N SER A 148 -9.33 -31.84 26.18
CA SER A 148 -9.54 -30.48 25.70
C SER A 148 -10.48 -30.52 24.51
N GLN A 149 -11.68 -29.98 24.73
CA GLN A 149 -12.73 -29.93 23.73
C GLN A 149 -13.21 -28.50 23.59
N TRP A 150 -13.06 -27.91 22.41
CA TRP A 150 -13.57 -26.57 22.15
C TRP A 150 -14.48 -26.51 20.93
N SER A 151 -15.43 -25.57 20.97
CA SER A 151 -16.31 -25.25 19.85
C SER A 151 -16.57 -23.75 19.76
N LEU A 152 -16.61 -23.21 18.55
CA LEU A 152 -16.89 -21.82 18.25
C LEU A 152 -18.22 -21.72 17.50
N ALA A 153 -19.24 -21.19 18.17
CA ALA A 153 -20.55 -20.92 17.59
C ALA A 153 -20.78 -19.41 17.51
N GLY A 154 -20.72 -18.85 16.29
CA GLY A 154 -20.71 -17.40 16.10
C GLY A 154 -19.48 -16.78 16.76
N SER A 155 -19.70 -15.91 17.76
CA SER A 155 -18.63 -15.31 18.57
C SER A 155 -18.41 -16.01 19.92
N THR A 156 -19.17 -17.06 20.22
CA THR A 156 -19.11 -17.75 21.52
C THR A 156 -18.22 -18.97 21.42
N LEU A 157 -17.12 -18.94 22.16
CA LEU A 157 -16.25 -20.09 22.38
C LEU A 157 -16.74 -20.83 23.63
N THR A 158 -16.91 -22.14 23.50
CA THR A 158 -17.05 -23.08 24.63
C THR A 158 -15.80 -23.94 24.68
N LEU A 159 -15.15 -24.03 25.83
CA LEU A 159 -13.95 -24.84 26.10
C LEU A 159 -14.20 -25.73 27.32
N ASN A 160 -14.39 -27.02 27.08
CA ASN A 160 -14.50 -28.05 28.10
C ASN A 160 -13.14 -28.70 28.31
N VAL A 161 -12.68 -28.77 29.55
CA VAL A 161 -11.39 -29.35 29.90
C VAL A 161 -11.53 -30.34 31.05
N GLY A 162 -10.79 -31.44 30.97
CA GLY A 162 -10.75 -32.48 31.99
C GLY A 162 -9.32 -32.70 32.49
N ILE A 163 -9.11 -32.53 33.80
CA ILE A 163 -7.82 -32.68 34.46
C ILE A 163 -7.87 -33.89 35.41
N PRO A 164 -6.98 -34.89 35.25
CA PRO A 164 -7.00 -36.09 36.08
C PRO A 164 -6.60 -35.82 37.53
N ALA A 165 -7.00 -36.71 38.42
CA ALA A 165 -6.59 -36.65 39.83
C ALA A 165 -5.06 -36.73 39.96
N GLY A 166 -4.49 -35.89 40.83
CA GLY A 166 -3.05 -35.79 41.01
C GLY A 166 -2.36 -34.80 40.07
N SER A 167 -3.11 -34.21 39.13
CA SER A 167 -2.64 -33.12 38.26
C SER A 167 -3.33 -31.79 38.56
N THR A 168 -2.71 -30.71 38.09
CA THR A 168 -3.20 -29.32 38.08
C THR A 168 -3.06 -28.77 36.66
N ALA A 169 -3.68 -27.64 36.35
CA ALA A 169 -3.53 -27.03 35.04
C ALA A 169 -3.58 -25.50 35.03
N THR A 170 -2.77 -24.92 34.15
CA THR A 170 -2.93 -23.55 33.66
C THR A 170 -3.77 -23.57 32.39
N VAL A 171 -4.97 -22.99 32.44
CA VAL A 171 -5.91 -22.92 31.32
C VAL A 171 -5.89 -21.53 30.71
N HIS A 172 -5.52 -21.44 29.43
CA HIS A 172 -5.61 -20.23 28.61
C HIS A 172 -6.93 -20.26 27.84
N VAL A 173 -7.92 -19.50 28.31
CA VAL A 173 -9.23 -19.38 27.64
C VAL A 173 -9.17 -18.19 26.66
N PRO A 174 -9.21 -18.40 25.33
CA PRO A 174 -9.21 -17.32 24.35
C PRO A 174 -10.35 -16.32 24.59
N ALA A 175 -10.02 -15.07 24.87
CA ALA A 175 -11.00 -14.04 25.24
C ALA A 175 -10.53 -12.65 24.78
N ALA A 176 -11.45 -11.91 24.17
CA ALA A 176 -11.25 -10.50 23.86
C ALA A 176 -11.03 -9.71 25.15
N ASN A 177 -10.19 -8.67 25.09
CA ASN A 177 -9.87 -7.88 26.27
C ASN A 177 -11.13 -7.18 26.80
N GLY A 178 -11.42 -7.36 28.10
CA GLY A 178 -12.62 -6.82 28.75
C GLY A 178 -13.90 -7.64 28.54
N SER A 179 -13.88 -8.71 27.74
CA SER A 179 -15.03 -9.62 27.64
C SER A 179 -15.10 -10.55 28.84
N PRO A 180 -16.31 -10.86 29.36
CA PRO A 180 -16.47 -11.80 30.46
C PRO A 180 -16.07 -13.20 30.03
N VAL A 181 -15.42 -13.94 30.93
CA VAL A 181 -15.21 -15.38 30.83
C VAL A 181 -16.01 -16.03 31.94
N LEU A 182 -16.83 -17.01 31.56
CA LEU A 182 -17.65 -17.76 32.49
C LEU A 182 -17.11 -19.17 32.66
N GLU A 183 -17.27 -19.73 33.86
CA GLU A 183 -17.11 -21.17 34.14
C GLU A 183 -18.44 -21.65 34.73
N GLY A 184 -19.01 -22.72 34.18
CA GLY A 184 -20.30 -23.24 34.67
C GLY A 184 -21.46 -22.23 34.66
N GLY A 185 -21.35 -21.16 33.87
CA GLY A 185 -22.33 -20.06 33.79
C GLY A 185 -22.13 -18.91 34.78
N VAL A 186 -21.15 -18.98 35.69
CA VAL A 186 -20.77 -17.90 36.60
C VAL A 186 -19.45 -17.26 36.16
N ALA A 187 -19.12 -16.06 36.65
CA ALA A 187 -17.84 -15.43 36.34
C ALA A 187 -16.67 -16.32 36.78
N ALA A 188 -15.80 -16.71 35.85
CA ALA A 188 -14.74 -17.69 36.09
C ALA A 188 -13.78 -17.26 37.21
N SER A 189 -13.54 -15.95 37.38
CA SER A 189 -12.72 -15.40 38.47
C SER A 189 -13.29 -15.62 39.87
N THR A 190 -14.56 -16.02 39.98
CA THR A 190 -15.26 -16.31 41.24
C THR A 190 -15.73 -17.76 41.33
N ALA A 191 -15.48 -18.57 40.30
CA ALA A 191 -15.90 -19.96 40.27
C ALA A 191 -15.08 -20.81 41.26
N PRO A 192 -15.70 -21.75 41.99
CA PRO A 192 -14.98 -22.62 42.91
C PRO A 192 -13.87 -23.42 42.22
N GLY A 193 -12.66 -23.40 42.80
CA GLY A 193 -11.52 -24.15 42.25
C GLY A 193 -10.90 -23.56 40.98
N VAL A 194 -11.27 -22.32 40.63
CA VAL A 194 -10.71 -21.57 39.50
C VAL A 194 -10.05 -20.29 40.03
N GLN A 195 -8.76 -20.13 39.77
CA GLN A 195 -8.02 -18.93 40.17
C GLN A 195 -7.60 -18.15 38.93
N PHE A 196 -8.13 -16.94 38.76
CA PHE A 196 -7.66 -16.03 37.71
C PHE A 196 -6.22 -15.59 37.99
N LEU A 197 -5.35 -15.73 36.99
CA LEU A 197 -3.95 -15.32 37.07
C LEU A 197 -3.72 -13.98 36.37
N ARG A 198 -4.04 -13.90 35.07
CA ARG A 198 -3.76 -12.74 34.22
C ARG A 198 -4.50 -12.81 32.89
N MET A 199 -4.56 -11.68 32.19
CA MET A 199 -4.76 -11.66 30.74
C MET A 199 -3.40 -11.76 30.04
N GLU A 200 -3.28 -12.62 29.04
CA GLU A 200 -2.03 -12.81 28.29
C GLU A 200 -2.36 -13.23 26.84
N ASN A 201 -1.79 -12.52 25.86
CA ASN A 201 -1.86 -12.85 24.43
C ASN A 201 -3.28 -13.19 23.91
N GLY A 202 -4.30 -12.44 24.34
CA GLY A 202 -5.69 -12.65 23.92
C GLY A 202 -6.40 -13.82 24.62
N ALA A 203 -5.89 -14.26 25.77
CA ALA A 203 -6.53 -15.25 26.62
C ALA A 203 -6.61 -14.78 28.08
N ALA A 204 -7.68 -15.18 28.76
CA ALA A 204 -7.76 -15.15 30.22
C ALA A 204 -7.13 -16.44 30.76
N VAL A 205 -6.13 -16.29 31.63
CA VAL A 205 -5.34 -17.40 32.15
C VAL A 205 -5.79 -17.73 33.56
N TYR A 206 -6.11 -19.00 33.80
CA TYR A 206 -6.59 -19.52 35.08
C TYR A 206 -5.71 -20.68 35.57
N GLU A 207 -5.55 -20.80 36.87
CA GLU A 207 -5.06 -22.01 37.52
C GLU A 207 -6.26 -22.85 38.01
N VAL A 208 -6.23 -24.15 37.77
CA VAL A 208 -7.27 -25.11 38.20
C VAL A 208 -6.66 -26.41 38.75
N GLY A 209 -7.43 -27.08 39.62
CA GLY A 209 -7.11 -28.41 40.11
C GLY A 209 -7.59 -29.54 39.19
N SER A 210 -7.59 -30.76 39.71
CA SER A 210 -8.25 -31.89 39.05
C SER A 210 -9.75 -31.70 38.99
N GLY A 211 -10.38 -32.04 37.86
CA GLY A 211 -11.82 -31.90 37.67
C GLY A 211 -12.19 -31.62 36.23
N ASN A 212 -13.48 -31.39 36.01
CA ASN A 212 -14.01 -30.97 34.72
C ASN A 212 -14.46 -29.52 34.82
N TYR A 213 -14.07 -28.71 33.85
CA TYR A 213 -14.39 -27.28 33.80
C TYR A 213 -14.98 -26.94 32.44
N ALA A 214 -15.98 -26.06 32.42
CA ALA A 214 -16.67 -25.64 31.20
C ALA A 214 -16.59 -24.11 31.07
N PHE A 215 -15.59 -23.64 30.33
CA PHE A 215 -15.38 -22.21 30.10
C PHE A 215 -16.19 -21.73 28.89
N THR A 216 -16.81 -20.56 29.01
CA THR A 216 -17.39 -19.84 27.86
C THR A 216 -16.83 -18.43 27.78
N SER A 217 -16.58 -17.96 26.55
CA SER A 217 -15.93 -16.67 26.30
C SER A 217 -16.24 -16.16 24.89
N THR A 218 -15.81 -14.92 24.62
CA THR A 218 -15.80 -14.36 23.27
C THR A 218 -14.35 -14.12 22.86
N PRO A 219 -13.77 -14.92 21.95
CA PRO A 219 -12.38 -14.73 21.52
C PRO A 219 -12.15 -13.37 20.85
N GLY A 220 -10.93 -12.84 21.00
CA GLY A 220 -10.51 -11.65 20.27
C GLY A 220 -10.39 -11.89 18.76
N LEU A 221 -10.48 -10.81 17.98
CA LEU A 221 -10.22 -10.87 16.54
C LEU A 221 -8.75 -11.19 16.26
N ALA A 222 -8.51 -11.94 15.18
CA ALA A 222 -7.17 -12.16 14.67
C ALA A 222 -6.49 -10.83 14.28
N VAL A 223 -5.19 -10.74 14.52
CA VAL A 223 -4.38 -9.59 14.11
C VAL A 223 -4.05 -9.70 12.62
N PRO A 224 -4.26 -8.66 11.80
CA PRO A 224 -3.88 -8.67 10.39
C PRO A 224 -2.39 -8.97 10.19
N ALA A 225 -2.08 -9.88 9.26
CA ALA A 225 -0.70 -10.28 8.96
C ALA A 225 -0.21 -9.71 7.63
N LEU A 226 1.12 -9.65 7.47
CA LEU A 226 1.82 -9.14 6.28
C LEU A 226 1.32 -7.78 5.80
N LEU A 227 1.28 -6.81 6.70
CA LEU A 227 1.17 -5.44 6.23
C LEU A 227 2.39 -5.13 5.35
N ALA A 228 2.14 -4.77 4.10
CA ALA A 228 3.14 -4.28 3.17
C ALA A 228 2.82 -2.83 2.82
N ALA A 229 3.84 -1.97 2.84
CA ALA A 229 3.75 -0.58 2.45
C ALA A 229 4.56 -0.37 1.16
N THR A 230 3.88 0.02 0.09
CA THR A 230 4.52 0.39 -1.19
C THR A 230 4.43 1.89 -1.35
N ALA A 231 5.57 2.58 -1.19
CA ALA A 231 5.64 4.01 -1.35
C ALA A 231 5.75 4.44 -2.82
N ASP A 232 5.10 5.55 -3.15
CA ASP A 232 5.13 6.20 -4.45
C ASP A 232 5.03 7.72 -4.24
N SER A 233 5.18 8.55 -5.27
CA SER A 233 5.03 10.00 -5.13
C SER A 233 3.62 10.36 -4.63
N GLY A 234 3.55 10.95 -3.45
CA GLY A 234 2.35 11.48 -2.81
C GLY A 234 1.44 10.42 -2.20
N ARG A 235 1.87 9.15 -2.10
CA ARG A 235 1.04 8.08 -1.52
C ARG A 235 1.84 6.92 -0.95
N VAL A 236 1.23 6.20 -0.01
CA VAL A 236 1.65 4.86 0.41
C VAL A 236 0.49 3.90 0.23
N ALA A 237 0.66 2.90 -0.64
CA ALA A 237 -0.30 1.82 -0.82
C ALA A 237 -0.03 0.72 0.23
N LEU A 238 -1.05 0.38 0.99
CA LEU A 238 -1.05 -0.63 2.03
C LEU A 238 -1.84 -1.85 1.57
N LYS A 239 -1.29 -3.04 1.79
CA LYS A 239 -1.98 -4.31 1.58
C LYS A 239 -1.64 -5.26 2.71
N TRP A 240 -2.62 -6.02 3.16
CA TRP A 240 -2.45 -7.03 4.21
C TRP A 240 -3.32 -8.26 3.89
N ASN A 241 -3.11 -9.33 4.64
CA ASN A 241 -3.96 -10.50 4.54
C ASN A 241 -5.27 -10.28 5.30
N PRO A 242 -6.43 -10.66 4.74
CA PRO A 242 -7.67 -10.66 5.47
C PRO A 242 -7.56 -11.45 6.77
N ALA A 243 -8.21 -10.97 7.82
CA ALA A 243 -8.27 -11.62 9.13
C ALA A 243 -9.71 -11.97 9.51
N PRO A 244 -10.36 -12.97 8.88
CA PRO A 244 -11.70 -13.41 9.29
C PRO A 244 -11.73 -13.74 10.79
N PRO A 245 -12.83 -13.43 11.51
CA PRO A 245 -14.12 -12.92 11.03
C PRO A 245 -14.24 -11.38 11.05
N ALA A 246 -13.16 -10.64 10.76
CA ALA A 246 -13.21 -9.18 10.66
C ALA A 246 -14.23 -8.70 9.62
N THR A 247 -15.01 -7.68 9.98
CA THR A 247 -15.92 -6.97 9.06
C THR A 247 -15.32 -5.66 8.54
N GLY A 248 -14.19 -5.23 9.11
CA GLY A 248 -13.40 -4.10 8.60
C GLY A 248 -12.03 -4.00 9.25
N TYR A 249 -11.30 -2.93 8.94
CA TYR A 249 -9.98 -2.65 9.47
C TYR A 249 -9.81 -1.17 9.85
N ASN A 250 -9.03 -0.91 10.90
CA ASN A 250 -8.54 0.44 11.24
C ASN A 250 -7.09 0.56 10.78
N ILE A 251 -6.76 1.66 10.09
CA ILE A 251 -5.43 1.95 9.57
C ILE A 251 -4.84 3.06 10.42
N LYS A 252 -3.67 2.82 10.98
CA LYS A 252 -3.00 3.75 11.89
C LYS A 252 -1.59 4.06 11.40
N ARG A 253 -1.15 5.28 11.65
CA ARG A 253 0.10 5.84 11.12
C ARG A 253 0.90 6.58 12.19
N ALA A 254 2.22 6.45 12.15
CA ALA A 254 3.17 7.24 12.94
C ALA A 254 4.29 7.80 12.03
N THR A 255 4.98 8.84 12.49
CA THR A 255 6.17 9.41 11.82
C THR A 255 7.49 8.90 12.41
N ALA A 256 7.42 8.06 13.45
CA ALA A 256 8.57 7.40 14.06
C ALA A 256 8.28 5.90 14.20
N ALA A 257 9.29 5.07 13.96
CA ALA A 257 9.21 3.61 14.13
C ALA A 257 8.83 3.27 15.57
N GLY A 258 7.79 2.44 15.75
CA GLY A 258 7.28 2.09 17.08
C GLY A 258 6.70 3.27 17.88
N GLY A 259 6.44 4.40 17.22
CA GLY A 259 5.88 5.60 17.85
C GLY A 259 4.38 5.48 18.17
N THR A 260 3.79 6.56 18.67
CA THR A 260 2.34 6.62 18.88
C THR A 260 1.61 6.72 17.54
N TYR A 261 0.83 5.70 17.20
CA TYR A 261 0.06 5.68 15.97
C TYR A 261 -1.25 6.46 16.09
N THR A 262 -1.58 7.25 15.09
CA THR A 262 -2.88 7.91 14.93
C THR A 262 -3.72 7.19 13.88
N THR A 263 -5.01 6.99 14.16
CA THR A 263 -5.93 6.37 13.19
C THR A 263 -6.22 7.34 12.04
N ILE A 264 -5.94 6.92 10.81
CA ILE A 264 -6.16 7.72 9.59
C ILE A 264 -7.35 7.24 8.76
N ALA A 265 -7.79 5.99 8.97
CA ALA A 265 -9.00 5.44 8.39
C ALA A 265 -9.60 4.37 9.30
N THR A 266 -10.93 4.28 9.35
CA THR A 266 -11.69 3.31 10.16
C THR A 266 -12.65 2.52 9.31
N ASN A 267 -12.95 1.29 9.72
CA ASN A 267 -13.94 0.42 9.06
C ASN A 267 -13.69 0.21 7.55
N VAL A 268 -12.42 0.12 7.14
CA VAL A 268 -12.07 -0.24 5.76
C VAL A 268 -12.48 -1.69 5.53
N THR A 269 -13.36 -1.95 4.56
CA THR A 269 -13.96 -3.29 4.35
C THR A 269 -13.11 -4.21 3.48
N THR A 270 -12.05 -3.69 2.84
CA THR A 270 -11.11 -4.45 2.03
C THR A 270 -9.78 -4.63 2.75
N SER A 271 -8.97 -5.61 2.35
CA SER A 271 -7.64 -5.84 2.92
C SER A 271 -6.54 -4.97 2.28
N SER A 272 -6.89 -3.72 1.96
CA SER A 272 -6.00 -2.74 1.34
C SER A 272 -6.46 -1.32 1.63
N HIS A 273 -5.52 -0.39 1.68
CA HIS A 273 -5.79 1.04 1.82
C HIS A 273 -4.71 1.85 1.11
N THR A 274 -5.02 3.05 0.62
CA THR A 274 -4.00 3.95 0.06
C THR A 274 -4.04 5.24 0.85
N ASP A 275 -2.96 5.54 1.57
CA ASP A 275 -2.79 6.80 2.27
C ASP A 275 -2.24 7.85 1.30
N THR A 276 -3.09 8.80 0.89
CA THR A 276 -2.74 9.93 0.03
C THR A 276 -2.51 11.23 0.80
N SER A 277 -2.56 11.19 2.14
CA SER A 277 -2.33 12.35 3.00
C SER A 277 -0.86 12.52 3.40
N VAL A 278 0.02 11.74 2.77
CA VAL A 278 1.45 11.68 3.04
C VAL A 278 2.23 12.78 2.33
N ILE A 279 3.29 13.24 2.96
CA ILE A 279 4.23 14.20 2.41
C ILE A 279 5.43 13.43 1.86
N ASN A 280 5.84 13.75 0.62
CA ASN A 280 7.02 13.15 0.03
C ASN A 280 8.29 13.43 0.85
N GLY A 281 9.21 12.47 0.86
CA GLY A 281 10.44 12.52 1.66
C GLY A 281 10.25 12.27 3.15
N THR A 282 9.00 12.15 3.65
CA THR A 282 8.72 11.75 5.04
C THR A 282 8.49 10.24 5.10
N THR A 283 9.22 9.54 5.97
CA THR A 283 8.95 8.11 6.24
C THR A 283 7.75 8.00 7.16
N TYR A 284 6.76 7.21 6.73
CA TYR A 284 5.59 6.88 7.53
C TYR A 284 5.58 5.41 7.90
N HIS A 285 5.20 5.14 9.14
CA HIS A 285 5.10 3.81 9.73
C HIS A 285 3.62 3.47 9.93
N TYR A 286 3.21 2.30 9.46
CA TYR A 286 1.82 1.87 9.44
C TYR A 286 1.62 0.59 10.22
N VAL A 287 0.47 0.51 10.87
CA VAL A 287 -0.08 -0.71 11.44
C VAL A 287 -1.57 -0.79 11.12
N VAL A 288 -2.10 -2.00 11.06
CA VAL A 288 -3.51 -2.27 10.79
C VAL A 288 -4.07 -3.19 11.88
N SER A 289 -5.28 -2.90 12.35
CA SER A 289 -6.04 -3.74 13.27
C SER A 289 -7.36 -4.16 12.63
N ALA A 290 -7.82 -5.36 12.94
CA ALA A 290 -9.11 -5.88 12.50
C ALA A 290 -10.23 -5.39 13.42
N VAL A 291 -11.42 -5.15 12.86
CA VAL A 291 -12.61 -4.76 13.62
C VAL A 291 -13.84 -5.57 13.22
N ASN A 292 -14.70 -5.84 14.20
CA ASN A 292 -16.04 -6.38 14.05
C ASN A 292 -16.93 -5.95 15.24
N ALA A 293 -18.15 -6.48 15.34
CA ALA A 293 -19.06 -6.18 16.45
C ALA A 293 -18.52 -6.55 17.85
N SER A 294 -17.54 -7.46 17.92
CA SER A 294 -16.90 -7.90 19.17
C SER A 294 -15.75 -6.99 19.62
N GLY A 295 -15.29 -6.07 18.77
CA GLY A 295 -14.25 -5.10 19.11
C GLY A 295 -13.14 -4.99 18.07
N GLU A 296 -11.96 -4.54 18.52
CA GLU A 296 -10.77 -4.32 17.71
C GLU A 296 -9.64 -5.25 18.14
N SER A 297 -8.91 -5.84 17.19
CA SER A 297 -7.72 -6.64 17.47
C SER A 297 -6.49 -5.79 17.81
N GLY A 298 -5.39 -6.47 18.19
CA GLY A 298 -4.08 -5.85 18.24
C GLY A 298 -3.61 -5.33 16.87
N ASN A 299 -2.57 -4.50 16.89
CA ASN A 299 -1.95 -3.98 15.67
C ASN A 299 -1.13 -5.08 14.96
N SER A 300 -1.16 -5.07 13.63
CA SER A 300 -0.26 -5.85 12.77
C SER A 300 1.22 -5.57 13.07
N GLY A 301 2.10 -6.37 12.45
CA GLY A 301 3.49 -5.94 12.27
C GLY A 301 3.56 -4.59 11.56
N GLU A 302 4.56 -3.78 11.93
CA GLU A 302 4.77 -2.47 11.31
C GLU A 302 5.31 -2.62 9.89
N ALA A 303 4.80 -1.79 8.98
CA ALA A 303 5.38 -1.58 7.67
C ALA A 303 5.65 -0.09 7.44
N SER A 304 6.72 0.25 6.74
CA SER A 304 7.07 1.65 6.47
C SER A 304 7.17 1.96 4.99
N GLY A 305 6.78 3.18 4.61
CA GLY A 305 6.95 3.70 3.25
C GLY A 305 7.50 5.13 3.28
N THR A 306 8.40 5.46 2.36
CA THR A 306 8.89 6.83 2.13
C THR A 306 8.49 7.28 0.72
N PRO A 307 7.36 8.00 0.57
CA PRO A 307 6.89 8.54 -0.71
C PRO A 307 7.99 9.36 -1.42
N ALA A 308 8.24 9.08 -2.69
CA ALA A 308 9.39 9.62 -3.41
C ALA A 308 9.08 10.96 -4.11
N LEU A 309 9.97 11.94 -3.95
CA LEU A 309 10.11 13.11 -4.83
C LEU A 309 11.02 12.76 -6.02
N VAL A 310 10.96 13.53 -7.12
CA VAL A 310 12.19 13.80 -7.89
C VAL A 310 13.05 14.61 -6.92
N PRO A 311 14.18 14.10 -6.40
CA PRO A 311 14.87 14.79 -5.32
C PRO A 311 15.25 16.22 -5.74
N ASN A 312 15.02 17.20 -4.87
CA ASN A 312 15.20 18.62 -5.19
C ASN A 312 14.35 19.10 -6.40
N GLY A 313 13.10 18.63 -6.53
CA GLY A 313 12.17 19.00 -7.61
C GLY A 313 11.75 20.47 -7.61
N GLY A 314 11.84 21.14 -6.46
CA GLY A 314 11.72 22.60 -6.33
C GLY A 314 13.06 23.35 -6.28
N PHE A 315 14.17 22.64 -6.56
CA PHE A 315 15.50 23.24 -6.73
C PHE A 315 16.11 23.94 -5.51
N GLU A 316 15.56 23.77 -4.31
CA GLU A 316 15.95 24.42 -3.04
C GLU A 316 17.37 24.14 -2.50
N SER A 317 18.09 23.18 -3.08
CA SER A 317 19.45 22.80 -2.64
C SER A 317 20.45 22.71 -3.80
N PRO A 318 21.61 23.39 -3.73
CA PRO A 318 22.03 24.29 -2.65
C PRO A 318 21.17 25.55 -2.61
N ALA A 319 21.04 26.13 -1.42
CA ALA A 319 20.33 27.39 -1.25
C ALA A 319 21.17 28.54 -1.84
N THR A 320 20.56 29.38 -2.67
CA THR A 320 21.22 30.61 -3.18
C THR A 320 20.67 31.86 -2.50
N ALA A 321 21.52 32.89 -2.36
CA ALA A 321 21.12 34.18 -1.81
C ALA A 321 20.48 35.10 -2.86
N THR A 322 20.88 34.95 -4.13
CA THR A 322 20.43 35.78 -5.26
C THR A 322 20.03 34.89 -6.42
N PHE A 323 20.81 34.82 -7.48
CA PHE A 323 20.68 33.85 -8.57
C PHE A 323 22.07 33.34 -8.93
N GLU A 324 22.14 32.10 -9.39
CA GLU A 324 23.39 31.41 -9.69
C GLU A 324 23.22 30.57 -10.95
N TYR A 325 24.07 30.80 -11.94
CA TYR A 325 24.20 29.92 -13.10
C TYR A 325 25.01 28.68 -12.73
N ASN A 326 24.58 27.53 -13.24
CA ASN A 326 25.27 26.26 -13.05
C ASN A 326 25.70 25.97 -11.58
N PRO A 327 24.75 25.95 -10.63
CA PRO A 327 25.06 25.75 -9.22
C PRO A 327 25.72 24.39 -8.97
N VAL A 328 26.79 24.38 -8.19
CA VAL A 328 27.53 23.16 -7.83
C VAL A 328 26.86 22.45 -6.65
N GLY A 329 26.84 21.11 -6.65
CA GLY A 329 26.24 20.32 -5.57
C GLY A 329 24.72 20.18 -5.66
N ASN A 330 24.09 20.75 -6.69
CA ASN A 330 22.70 20.47 -7.00
C ASN A 330 22.58 19.05 -7.59
N PRO A 331 21.60 18.23 -7.19
CA PRO A 331 21.39 16.92 -7.79
C PRO A 331 20.77 16.96 -9.20
N TRP A 332 20.43 18.15 -9.70
CA TRP A 332 20.15 18.40 -11.12
C TRP A 332 21.40 18.91 -11.83
N THR A 333 21.56 18.52 -13.08
CA THR A 333 22.61 19.05 -13.97
C THR A 333 22.09 20.26 -14.72
N PHE A 334 22.81 21.38 -14.62
CA PHE A 334 22.52 22.63 -15.29
C PHE A 334 23.50 22.86 -16.45
N SER A 335 23.02 23.43 -17.55
CA SER A 335 23.89 23.89 -18.64
C SER A 335 24.71 25.09 -18.20
N THR A 336 25.99 25.11 -18.58
CA THR A 336 26.87 26.26 -18.37
C THR A 336 26.38 27.49 -19.13
N GLN A 337 26.69 28.67 -18.60
CA GLN A 337 26.35 29.93 -19.25
C GLN A 337 27.28 30.20 -20.44
N SER A 338 26.69 30.53 -21.59
CA SER A 338 27.37 31.05 -22.77
C SER A 338 26.55 32.19 -23.37
N GLY A 339 27.00 33.43 -23.13
CA GLY A 339 26.22 34.64 -23.45
C GLY A 339 24.90 34.66 -22.67
N SER A 340 23.79 34.94 -23.35
CA SER A 340 22.43 34.89 -22.78
C SER A 340 21.80 33.49 -22.79
N ASN A 341 22.59 32.43 -22.92
CA ASN A 341 22.10 31.05 -22.86
C ASN A 341 22.68 30.35 -21.64
N GLY A 342 21.84 29.70 -20.84
CA GLY A 342 22.27 28.96 -19.67
C GLY A 342 21.12 28.65 -18.75
N SER A 343 21.41 27.91 -17.69
CA SER A 343 20.42 27.59 -16.66
C SER A 343 21.03 27.71 -15.28
N GLY A 344 20.16 27.86 -14.29
CA GLY A 344 20.58 28.06 -12.91
C GLY A 344 19.41 28.10 -11.96
N VAL A 345 19.65 28.58 -10.75
CA VAL A 345 18.65 28.78 -9.71
C VAL A 345 18.53 30.26 -9.35
N ALA A 346 17.33 30.72 -9.00
CA ALA A 346 17.07 32.09 -8.58
C ALA A 346 16.19 32.10 -7.33
N ARG A 347 16.66 32.76 -6.27
CA ARG A 347 15.90 33.01 -5.05
C ARG A 347 14.73 33.94 -5.34
N ASN A 348 13.60 33.74 -4.68
CA ASN A 348 12.44 34.63 -4.69
C ASN A 348 12.88 36.07 -4.37
N GLY A 349 12.45 37.03 -5.19
CA GLY A 349 12.81 38.43 -5.04
C GLY A 349 14.18 38.82 -5.62
N SER A 350 14.94 37.88 -6.19
CA SER A 350 16.21 38.19 -6.87
C SER A 350 15.98 38.88 -8.22
N LEU A 351 17.05 39.39 -8.87
CA LEU A 351 16.95 40.08 -10.17
C LEU A 351 16.23 39.27 -11.28
N PHE A 352 16.20 37.94 -11.17
CA PHE A 352 15.46 37.09 -12.11
C PHE A 352 13.96 37.06 -11.77
N SER A 353 13.59 36.96 -10.49
CA SER A 353 12.23 36.69 -10.04
C SER A 353 11.53 37.86 -9.32
N ALA A 354 12.15 39.05 -9.24
CA ALA A 354 11.68 40.17 -8.40
C ALA A 354 10.24 40.61 -8.65
N SER A 355 9.77 40.52 -9.90
CA SER A 355 8.41 40.91 -10.28
C SER A 355 7.49 39.70 -10.52
N ASN A 356 8.01 38.48 -10.37
CA ASN A 356 7.21 37.26 -10.45
C ASN A 356 6.59 36.93 -9.08
N PRO A 357 5.47 36.19 -9.04
CA PRO A 357 4.99 35.59 -7.80
C PRO A 357 6.07 34.70 -7.16
N VAL A 358 5.91 34.40 -5.88
CA VAL A 358 6.80 33.47 -5.17
C VAL A 358 6.76 32.07 -5.80
N ALA A 359 7.91 31.39 -5.77
CA ALA A 359 8.06 29.98 -6.12
C ALA A 359 6.94 29.11 -5.49
N PRO A 360 6.28 28.24 -6.27
CA PRO A 360 5.32 27.24 -5.77
C PRO A 360 5.86 26.32 -4.67
N GLU A 361 7.15 25.99 -4.69
CA GLU A 361 7.84 25.23 -3.65
C GLU A 361 9.01 26.05 -3.10
N GLY A 362 9.07 26.26 -1.78
CA GLY A 362 10.22 26.87 -1.13
C GLY A 362 10.48 28.34 -1.50
N VAL A 363 11.77 28.69 -1.63
CA VAL A 363 12.23 30.09 -1.78
C VAL A 363 13.10 30.31 -3.02
N GLN A 364 13.26 29.33 -3.90
CA GLN A 364 14.00 29.48 -5.15
C GLN A 364 13.37 28.68 -6.30
N VAL A 365 13.78 29.00 -7.52
CA VAL A 365 13.29 28.33 -8.75
C VAL A 365 14.43 28.03 -9.69
N ALA A 366 14.29 27.01 -10.52
CA ALA A 366 15.17 26.86 -11.68
C ALA A 366 14.78 27.84 -12.78
N PHE A 367 15.76 28.37 -13.51
CA PHE A 367 15.53 29.17 -14.69
C PHE A 367 16.20 28.56 -15.93
N LEU A 368 15.53 28.67 -17.08
CA LEU A 368 16.07 28.34 -18.40
C LEU A 368 16.13 29.60 -19.25
N GLN A 369 17.34 30.13 -19.46
CA GLN A 369 17.57 31.29 -20.30
C GLN A 369 18.04 30.85 -21.68
N GLY A 370 17.42 31.37 -22.73
CA GLY A 370 17.77 31.04 -24.11
C GLY A 370 17.64 29.54 -24.38
N THR A 371 18.71 28.88 -24.80
CA THR A 371 18.76 27.42 -25.03
C THR A 371 19.24 26.59 -23.83
N GLY A 372 19.30 27.21 -22.64
CA GLY A 372 19.71 26.53 -21.41
C GLY A 372 18.82 25.33 -21.06
N SER A 373 19.40 24.36 -20.37
CA SER A 373 18.73 23.13 -19.98
C SER A 373 19.01 22.71 -18.54
N ILE A 374 18.06 22.00 -17.95
CA ILE A 374 18.22 21.28 -16.68
C ILE A 374 17.85 19.83 -16.90
N SER A 375 18.61 18.92 -16.32
CA SER A 375 18.39 17.48 -16.51
C SER A 375 18.72 16.65 -15.29
N ARG A 376 18.13 15.46 -15.23
CA ARG A 376 18.38 14.48 -14.19
C ARG A 376 18.04 13.06 -14.65
N THR A 377 18.82 12.09 -14.16
CA THR A 377 18.50 10.66 -14.30
C THR A 377 17.43 10.22 -13.29
N LEU A 378 16.34 9.67 -13.82
CA LEU A 378 15.32 8.93 -13.08
C LEU A 378 15.71 7.45 -13.01
N THR A 379 15.43 6.79 -11.89
CA THR A 379 15.74 5.37 -11.64
C THR A 379 14.55 4.67 -10.99
N GLY A 380 14.43 3.35 -11.16
CA GLY A 380 13.36 2.56 -10.53
C GLY A 380 12.04 2.54 -11.31
N LEU A 381 12.08 2.86 -12.60
CA LEU A 381 10.89 2.84 -13.46
C LEU A 381 10.55 1.41 -13.87
N THR A 382 9.25 1.12 -14.06
CA THR A 382 8.78 -0.19 -14.56
C THR A 382 8.65 -0.13 -16.08
N THR A 383 9.33 -1.04 -16.78
CA THR A 383 9.27 -1.08 -18.26
C THR A 383 7.86 -1.39 -18.74
N GLY A 384 7.39 -0.68 -19.78
CA GLY A 384 6.05 -0.81 -20.34
C GLY A 384 4.97 -0.01 -19.61
N VAL A 385 5.32 0.73 -18.54
CA VAL A 385 4.39 1.55 -17.78
C VAL A 385 4.49 3.02 -18.21
N SER A 386 3.35 3.68 -18.35
CA SER A 386 3.27 5.12 -18.59
C SER A 386 3.43 5.93 -17.29
N TYR A 387 4.12 7.05 -17.40
CA TYR A 387 4.41 8.00 -16.33
C TYR A 387 4.03 9.41 -16.76
N ASP A 388 3.40 10.15 -15.85
CA ASP A 388 3.11 11.57 -15.98
C ASP A 388 4.23 12.38 -15.32
N VAL A 389 4.67 13.41 -16.04
CA VAL A 389 5.56 14.47 -15.56
C VAL A 389 4.71 15.70 -15.41
N VAL A 390 4.58 16.24 -14.20
CA VAL A 390 3.87 17.49 -13.93
C VAL A 390 4.83 18.50 -13.31
N PHE A 391 4.67 19.77 -13.66
CA PHE A 391 5.55 20.84 -13.21
C PHE A 391 4.84 22.19 -13.28
N SER A 392 5.32 23.17 -12.51
CA SER A 392 4.87 24.57 -12.60
C SER A 392 5.87 25.38 -13.43
N ALA A 393 5.37 26.27 -14.28
CA ALA A 393 6.23 27.19 -15.00
C ALA A 393 5.64 28.60 -15.11
N ALA A 394 6.52 29.60 -15.18
CA ALA A 394 6.17 31.00 -15.38
C ALA A 394 7.17 31.68 -16.31
N GLN A 395 6.69 32.56 -17.19
CA GLN A 395 7.54 33.49 -17.91
C GLN A 395 8.19 34.48 -16.93
N ARG A 396 9.45 34.82 -17.14
CA ARG A 396 10.04 35.98 -16.47
C ARG A 396 9.25 37.23 -16.83
N VAL A 397 8.96 38.10 -15.87
CA VAL A 397 8.33 39.40 -16.20
C VAL A 397 9.20 40.17 -17.18
N SER A 398 8.60 40.68 -18.26
CA SER A 398 9.31 41.41 -19.30
C SER A 398 9.88 42.73 -18.77
N GLY A 399 11.05 43.09 -19.29
CA GLY A 399 11.59 44.44 -19.14
C GLY A 399 11.76 45.12 -20.49
N SER A 400 12.55 46.20 -20.51
CA SER A 400 12.77 47.02 -21.71
C SER A 400 13.47 46.27 -22.86
N SER A 401 14.20 45.18 -22.56
CA SER A 401 14.96 44.43 -23.58
C SER A 401 15.05 42.92 -23.33
N TRP A 402 14.41 42.40 -22.28
CA TRP A 402 14.40 40.97 -21.96
C TRP A 402 12.97 40.43 -21.80
N ASN A 403 12.85 39.16 -22.11
CA ASN A 403 11.64 38.35 -22.17
C ASN A 403 10.48 38.98 -22.97
N VAL A 404 10.77 39.86 -23.92
CA VAL A 404 9.76 40.62 -24.69
C VAL A 404 8.86 39.71 -25.54
N ASN A 405 9.39 38.58 -26.00
CA ASN A 405 8.64 37.62 -26.82
C ASN A 405 8.13 36.42 -26.02
N GLY A 406 8.63 36.25 -24.79
CA GLY A 406 8.41 35.07 -23.96
C GLY A 406 9.23 33.86 -24.41
N GLN A 407 9.62 33.05 -23.44
CA GLN A 407 10.43 31.85 -23.64
C GLN A 407 9.60 30.68 -24.15
N THR A 408 10.20 29.85 -25.01
CA THR A 408 9.66 28.56 -25.43
C THR A 408 10.57 27.45 -24.92
N TRP A 409 10.00 26.29 -24.59
CA TRP A 409 10.76 25.16 -24.06
C TRP A 409 10.14 23.82 -24.40
N LYS A 410 10.88 22.75 -24.13
CA LYS A 410 10.43 21.36 -24.29
C LYS A 410 10.82 20.51 -23.09
N VAL A 411 10.11 19.41 -22.91
CA VAL A 411 10.47 18.33 -21.99
C VAL A 411 10.90 17.12 -22.82
N THR A 412 12.00 16.47 -22.43
CA THR A 412 12.53 15.31 -23.12
C THR A 412 12.79 14.13 -22.19
N ARG A 413 12.69 12.92 -22.75
CA ARG A 413 13.15 11.66 -22.16
C ARG A 413 14.23 11.08 -23.06
N ASP A 414 15.45 10.93 -22.53
CA ASP A 414 16.64 10.50 -23.29
C ASP A 414 16.84 11.29 -24.59
N GLY A 415 16.55 12.60 -24.55
CA GLY A 415 16.62 13.49 -25.71
C GLY A 415 15.39 13.47 -26.64
N VAL A 416 14.50 12.48 -26.51
CA VAL A 416 13.23 12.42 -27.26
C VAL A 416 12.22 13.39 -26.65
N THR A 417 11.64 14.29 -27.46
CA THR A 417 10.63 15.24 -27.01
C THR A 417 9.33 14.53 -26.57
N ILE A 418 8.89 14.80 -25.34
CA ILE A 418 7.63 14.30 -24.77
C ILE A 418 6.63 15.42 -24.46
N GLY A 419 7.05 16.69 -24.60
CA GLY A 419 6.18 17.86 -24.50
C GLY A 419 6.85 19.12 -25.06
N THR A 420 6.08 20.03 -25.66
CA THR A 420 6.55 21.33 -26.17
C THR A 420 5.61 22.44 -25.73
N TYR A 421 6.18 23.55 -25.26
CA TYR A 421 5.44 24.62 -24.61
C TYR A 421 5.91 25.99 -25.11
N ALA A 422 4.94 26.87 -25.40
CA ALA A 422 5.19 28.21 -25.91
C ALA A 422 4.13 29.22 -25.40
N PRO A 423 3.92 29.37 -24.08
CA PRO A 423 3.00 30.38 -23.57
C PRO A 423 3.46 31.79 -23.95
N GLY A 424 2.51 32.72 -24.09
CA GLY A 424 2.81 34.12 -24.40
C GLY A 424 3.55 34.82 -23.26
N GLN A 425 4.22 35.94 -23.57
CA GLN A 425 5.03 36.72 -22.63
C GLN A 425 4.31 37.08 -21.32
N VAL A 426 2.99 37.30 -21.38
CA VAL A 426 2.17 37.70 -20.23
C VAL A 426 1.94 36.59 -19.19
N ALA A 427 2.32 35.33 -19.48
CA ALA A 427 2.15 34.18 -18.60
C ALA A 427 3.16 34.17 -17.43
N THR A 428 3.14 35.24 -16.63
CA THR A 428 4.12 35.53 -15.57
C THR A 428 3.77 34.92 -14.22
N GLY A 429 2.54 34.41 -14.08
CA GLY A 429 2.12 33.59 -12.94
C GLY A 429 2.39 32.11 -13.18
N TYR A 430 2.78 31.39 -12.12
CA TYR A 430 3.03 29.95 -12.18
C TYR A 430 1.76 29.20 -12.58
N THR A 431 1.87 28.43 -13.66
CA THR A 431 0.81 27.59 -14.20
C THR A 431 1.30 26.15 -14.28
N GLY A 432 0.41 25.18 -14.05
CA GLY A 432 0.71 23.76 -14.17
C GLY A 432 0.80 23.30 -15.63
N TYR A 433 1.83 22.53 -15.93
CA TYR A 433 2.08 21.88 -17.22
C TYR A 433 2.30 20.39 -17.01
N HIS A 434 2.12 19.60 -18.09
CA HIS A 434 2.33 18.16 -18.04
C HIS A 434 2.91 17.59 -19.33
N ALA A 435 3.58 16.44 -19.21
CA ALA A 435 3.99 15.55 -20.29
C ALA A 435 3.81 14.10 -19.83
N THR A 436 3.70 13.16 -20.77
CA THR A 436 3.60 11.73 -20.46
C THR A 436 4.62 10.96 -21.28
N PHE A 437 5.20 9.90 -20.70
CA PHE A 437 6.05 8.97 -21.42
C PHE A 437 5.86 7.54 -20.93
N THR A 438 6.01 6.57 -21.83
CA THR A 438 6.12 5.15 -21.46
C THR A 438 7.59 4.80 -21.21
N ALA A 439 7.87 4.23 -20.04
CA ALA A 439 9.21 3.80 -19.68
C ALA A 439 9.63 2.59 -20.54
N THR A 440 10.76 2.73 -21.24
CA THR A 440 11.35 1.65 -22.06
C THR A 440 12.51 0.96 -21.36
N ALA A 441 12.94 1.46 -20.21
CA ALA A 441 13.96 0.88 -19.35
C ALA A 441 13.68 1.29 -17.88
N ALA A 442 14.43 0.70 -16.95
CA ALA A 442 14.34 1.04 -15.53
C ALA A 442 14.95 2.40 -15.16
N SER A 443 15.66 3.04 -16.08
CA SER A 443 16.28 4.35 -15.90
C SER A 443 16.20 5.18 -17.18
N HIS A 444 15.97 6.48 -17.03
CA HIS A 444 15.80 7.46 -18.11
C HIS A 444 16.28 8.84 -17.69
N VAL A 445 16.82 9.64 -18.61
CA VAL A 445 17.16 11.05 -18.38
C VAL A 445 15.95 11.92 -18.70
N LEU A 446 15.42 12.62 -17.71
CA LEU A 446 14.41 13.67 -17.88
C LEU A 446 15.11 15.02 -18.01
N ALA A 447 14.73 15.83 -19.00
CA ALA A 447 15.27 17.17 -19.16
C ALA A 447 14.20 18.20 -19.54
N PHE A 448 14.40 19.43 -19.07
CA PHE A 448 13.71 20.63 -19.53
C PHE A 448 14.71 21.47 -20.30
N ALA A 449 14.38 21.87 -21.51
CA ALA A 449 15.30 22.61 -22.38
C ALA A 449 14.60 23.80 -23.03
N GLY A 450 15.17 24.99 -22.87
CA GLY A 450 14.77 26.17 -23.62
C GLY A 450 14.98 25.94 -25.11
N THR A 451 13.99 26.30 -25.92
CA THR A 451 14.07 26.22 -27.38
C THR A 451 14.24 27.60 -28.02
N ASN A 452 13.87 28.67 -27.29
CA ASN A 452 14.01 30.07 -27.68
C ASN A 452 13.62 30.38 -29.14
N THR A 453 12.54 29.77 -29.65
CA THR A 453 12.15 29.89 -31.06
C THR A 453 11.71 31.30 -31.44
N ARG A 454 11.41 32.14 -30.45
CA ARG A 454 11.03 33.54 -30.63
C ARG A 454 12.21 34.50 -30.64
N THR A 455 13.44 34.02 -30.42
CA THR A 455 14.69 34.80 -30.39
C THR A 455 14.73 35.90 -29.32
N GLY A 456 15.94 36.33 -28.95
CA GLY A 456 16.19 37.31 -27.89
C GLY A 456 16.53 36.67 -26.54
N ASP A 457 16.63 37.53 -25.51
CA ASP A 457 16.89 37.12 -24.13
C ASP A 457 15.59 36.71 -23.44
N ASN A 458 15.20 35.45 -23.59
CA ASN A 458 13.99 34.92 -22.99
C ASN A 458 14.30 33.94 -21.86
N THR A 459 13.50 33.98 -20.80
CA THR A 459 13.67 33.14 -19.60
C THR A 459 12.33 32.57 -19.14
N VAL A 460 12.33 31.28 -18.81
CA VAL A 460 11.22 30.62 -18.11
C VAL A 460 11.72 30.10 -16.75
N PHE A 461 10.86 30.19 -15.74
CA PHE A 461 11.04 29.55 -14.44
C PHE A 461 10.34 28.21 -14.39
N ILE A 462 11.01 27.21 -13.81
CA ILE A 462 10.49 25.85 -13.60
C ILE A 462 10.58 25.54 -12.11
N ASP A 463 9.50 25.02 -11.55
CA ASP A 463 9.38 24.62 -10.15
C ASP A 463 8.38 23.47 -9.99
N ASP A 464 8.28 22.88 -8.80
CA ASP A 464 7.30 21.86 -8.43
C ASP A 464 7.30 20.63 -9.36
N VAL A 465 8.49 20.15 -9.75
CA VAL A 465 8.62 19.01 -10.68
C VAL A 465 8.30 17.69 -9.99
N ARG A 466 7.32 16.95 -10.53
CA ARG A 466 6.88 15.65 -10.02
C ARG A 466 6.75 14.63 -11.15
N VAL A 467 7.07 13.37 -10.84
CA VAL A 467 6.92 12.24 -11.75
C VAL A 467 6.15 11.14 -11.04
N SER A 468 5.09 10.63 -11.66
CA SER A 468 4.22 9.59 -11.08
C SER A 468 3.73 8.63 -12.17
N ARG A 469 3.44 7.38 -11.81
CA ARG A 469 2.82 6.41 -12.72
C ARG A 469 1.45 6.92 -13.20
N SER A 470 1.24 6.95 -14.51
CA SER A 470 -0.03 7.39 -15.10
C SER A 470 -1.17 6.51 -14.60
N SER A 471 -2.08 7.14 -13.86
CA SER A 471 -3.25 6.53 -13.23
C SER A 471 -4.48 7.40 -13.49
N ALA A 472 -4.59 7.94 -14.70
CA ALA A 472 -5.68 8.85 -15.05
C ALA A 472 -7.01 8.09 -15.04
N THR A 473 -7.93 8.52 -14.19
CA THR A 473 -9.34 8.15 -14.35
C THR A 473 -9.86 8.89 -15.56
N SER A 474 -10.12 8.18 -16.66
CA SER A 474 -10.76 8.77 -17.83
C SER A 474 -12.11 9.34 -17.42
N LEU A 475 -12.29 10.64 -17.61
CA LEU A 475 -13.60 11.27 -17.51
C LEU A 475 -14.53 10.59 -18.53
N SER A 476 -15.69 10.10 -18.11
CA SER A 476 -16.67 9.54 -19.04
C SER A 476 -16.98 10.60 -20.10
N ASN A 477 -16.77 10.30 -21.38
CA ASN A 477 -16.88 11.28 -22.46
C ASN A 477 -15.93 12.49 -22.34
N GLY A 478 -14.70 12.31 -21.85
CA GLY A 478 -13.69 13.37 -21.75
C GLY A 478 -13.24 13.96 -23.10
N GLY A 479 -13.29 13.16 -24.17
CA GLY A 479 -13.00 13.59 -25.55
C GLY A 479 -14.17 14.29 -26.25
N PHE A 480 -15.32 14.47 -25.59
CA PHE A 480 -16.54 15.05 -26.17
C PHE A 480 -17.12 14.26 -27.35
N GLU A 481 -16.86 12.97 -27.45
CA GLU A 481 -17.31 12.09 -28.54
C GLU A 481 -18.81 11.76 -28.50
N THR A 482 -19.48 12.03 -27.38
CA THR A 482 -20.94 12.01 -27.27
C THR A 482 -21.49 13.37 -26.85
N PRO A 483 -22.61 13.85 -27.43
CA PRO A 483 -23.24 13.30 -28.62
C PRO A 483 -22.35 13.51 -29.85
N ALA A 484 -22.37 12.54 -30.76
CA ALA A 484 -21.62 12.61 -32.00
C ALA A 484 -22.16 13.72 -32.92
N THR A 485 -21.27 14.43 -33.62
CA THR A 485 -21.65 15.44 -34.63
C THR A 485 -20.96 15.19 -35.98
N THR A 486 -21.63 15.56 -37.08
CA THR A 486 -21.08 15.50 -38.43
C THR A 486 -20.41 16.82 -38.84
N THR A 487 -20.80 17.93 -38.23
CA THR A 487 -20.23 19.26 -38.45
C THR A 487 -19.91 19.92 -37.12
N PHE A 488 -20.84 20.67 -36.55
CA PHE A 488 -20.78 21.24 -35.21
C PHE A 488 -22.20 21.37 -34.66
N THR A 489 -22.32 21.34 -33.34
CA THR A 489 -23.60 21.43 -32.64
C THR A 489 -23.43 22.32 -31.42
N TYR A 490 -24.18 23.42 -31.38
CA TYR A 490 -24.28 24.26 -30.19
C TYR A 490 -25.18 23.62 -29.14
N ASN A 491 -24.83 23.82 -27.87
CA ASN A 491 -25.60 23.39 -26.71
C ASN A 491 -26.15 21.95 -26.82
N PRO A 492 -25.30 20.95 -27.15
CA PRO A 492 -25.76 19.57 -27.25
C PRO A 492 -26.21 19.06 -25.88
N THR A 493 -27.23 18.21 -25.88
CA THR A 493 -27.59 17.45 -24.67
C THR A 493 -26.57 16.32 -24.48
N ASP A 494 -25.87 16.35 -23.35
CA ASP A 494 -24.87 15.37 -22.96
C ASP A 494 -25.12 14.95 -21.51
N THR A 495 -24.90 13.68 -21.20
CA THR A 495 -25.08 13.13 -19.86
C THR A 495 -23.90 13.44 -18.93
N ALA A 496 -22.73 13.78 -19.48
CA ALA A 496 -21.49 14.04 -18.74
C ALA A 496 -21.10 15.52 -18.65
N TRP A 497 -21.55 16.34 -19.59
CA TRP A 497 -21.15 17.74 -19.72
C TRP A 497 -22.36 18.67 -19.85
N THR A 498 -22.24 19.88 -19.31
CA THR A 498 -23.20 20.96 -19.51
C THR A 498 -22.57 22.04 -20.37
N PHE A 499 -23.25 22.40 -21.45
CA PHE A 499 -22.82 23.42 -22.39
C PHE A 499 -23.60 24.72 -22.16
N GLY A 500 -22.92 25.86 -22.25
CA GLY A 500 -23.55 27.17 -22.25
C GLY A 500 -24.42 27.40 -23.48
N SER A 501 -25.62 27.96 -23.25
CA SER A 501 -26.59 28.28 -24.29
C SER A 501 -26.07 29.24 -25.36
N GLN A 502 -26.57 29.08 -26.58
CA GLN A 502 -26.19 29.91 -27.72
C GLN A 502 -27.01 31.21 -27.76
N SER A 503 -26.32 32.33 -27.98
CA SER A 503 -26.91 33.60 -28.40
C SER A 503 -26.06 34.20 -29.53
N GLY A 504 -26.58 34.20 -30.75
CA GLY A 504 -25.79 34.56 -31.93
C GLY A 504 -24.58 33.63 -32.13
N SER A 505 -23.38 34.20 -32.28
CA SER A 505 -22.09 33.49 -32.37
C SER A 505 -21.43 33.23 -31.01
N ASN A 506 -22.09 33.57 -29.90
CA ASN A 506 -21.60 33.32 -28.54
C ASN A 506 -22.27 32.06 -27.99
N GLY A 507 -21.56 30.94 -27.96
CA GLY A 507 -22.08 29.63 -27.55
C GLY A 507 -20.96 28.66 -27.17
N SER A 508 -21.34 27.49 -26.67
CA SER A 508 -20.42 26.35 -26.56
C SER A 508 -21.07 25.09 -27.11
N GLY A 509 -20.27 24.11 -27.52
CA GLY A 509 -20.79 22.92 -28.16
C GLY A 509 -19.71 21.91 -28.51
N VAL A 510 -20.03 21.01 -29.43
CA VAL A 510 -19.09 20.03 -29.99
C VAL A 510 -18.89 20.25 -31.49
N ALA A 511 -17.68 20.02 -31.98
CA ALA A 511 -17.33 20.20 -33.39
C ALA A 511 -16.46 19.04 -33.89
N ARG A 512 -16.81 18.49 -35.06
CA ARG A 512 -16.04 17.45 -35.73
C ARG A 512 -14.72 18.00 -36.25
N ASN A 513 -13.68 17.17 -36.25
CA ASN A 513 -12.41 17.44 -36.93
C ASN A 513 -12.66 17.77 -38.41
N GLY A 514 -12.04 18.85 -38.90
CA GLY A 514 -12.21 19.33 -40.28
C GLY A 514 -13.50 20.12 -40.55
N SER A 515 -14.34 20.37 -39.54
CA SER A 515 -15.49 21.27 -39.69
C SER A 515 -15.06 22.73 -39.82
N ILE A 516 -15.99 23.64 -40.14
CA ILE A 516 -15.69 25.09 -40.18
C ILE A 516 -15.14 25.65 -38.87
N PHE A 517 -15.31 24.93 -37.74
CA PHE A 517 -14.77 25.27 -36.43
C PHE A 517 -13.34 24.79 -36.19
N THR A 518 -12.89 23.78 -36.92
CA THR A 518 -11.61 23.09 -36.67
C THR A 518 -10.74 22.97 -37.93
N ALA A 519 -11.16 23.51 -39.08
CA ALA A 519 -10.51 23.34 -40.39
C ALA A 519 -9.02 23.73 -40.43
N ASN A 520 -8.57 24.62 -39.55
CA ASN A 520 -7.18 25.07 -39.44
C ASN A 520 -6.51 24.67 -38.11
N ASN A 521 -7.18 23.85 -37.31
CA ASN A 521 -6.67 23.37 -36.04
C ASN A 521 -6.14 21.94 -36.17
N PRO A 522 -5.20 21.51 -35.30
CA PRO A 522 -4.85 20.10 -35.16
C PRO A 522 -6.09 19.25 -34.87
N ALA A 523 -6.10 18.02 -35.38
CA ALA A 523 -7.16 17.07 -35.07
C ALA A 523 -7.22 16.77 -33.56
N ALA A 524 -8.42 16.48 -33.06
CA ALA A 524 -8.62 16.02 -31.69
C ALA A 524 -7.63 14.87 -31.35
N PRO A 525 -6.92 14.93 -30.20
CA PRO A 525 -5.99 13.87 -29.81
C PRO A 525 -6.69 12.54 -29.50
N GLU A 526 -7.94 12.61 -29.06
CA GLU A 526 -8.74 11.46 -28.65
C GLU A 526 -10.09 11.50 -29.39
N GLY A 527 -10.15 10.89 -30.58
CA GLY A 527 -11.40 10.71 -31.33
C GLY A 527 -11.56 11.61 -32.56
N VAL A 528 -12.81 11.94 -32.90
CA VAL A 528 -13.17 12.65 -34.14
C VAL A 528 -13.79 14.02 -33.90
N GLN A 529 -13.98 14.45 -32.66
CA GLN A 529 -14.54 15.76 -32.32
C GLN A 529 -13.91 16.40 -31.07
N VAL A 530 -14.23 17.67 -30.86
CA VAL A 530 -13.75 18.48 -29.73
C VAL A 530 -14.92 19.26 -29.12
N GLY A 531 -14.80 19.62 -27.84
CA GLY A 531 -15.61 20.69 -27.26
C GLY A 531 -15.09 22.06 -27.70
N PHE A 532 -15.99 22.99 -28.02
CA PHE A 532 -15.65 24.38 -28.34
C PHE A 532 -16.36 25.36 -27.40
N ILE A 533 -15.68 26.47 -27.09
CA ILE A 533 -16.20 27.59 -26.30
C ILE A 533 -16.01 28.85 -27.11
N GLN A 534 -17.04 29.69 -27.21
CA GLN A 534 -16.95 31.02 -27.80
C GLN A 534 -17.37 32.08 -26.77
N GLY A 535 -16.73 33.25 -26.88
CA GLY A 535 -17.03 34.41 -26.05
C GLY A 535 -16.95 34.11 -24.56
N THR A 536 -18.05 34.33 -23.84
CA THR A 536 -18.13 34.25 -22.37
C THR A 536 -18.81 32.96 -21.88
N ARG A 537 -18.94 31.95 -22.73
CA ARG A 537 -19.63 30.70 -22.42
C ARG A 537 -18.70 29.69 -21.74
N SER A 538 -19.27 28.60 -21.26
CA SER A 538 -18.56 27.56 -20.52
C SER A 538 -18.97 26.17 -20.95
N ILE A 539 -18.06 25.21 -20.74
CA ILE A 539 -18.35 23.78 -20.70
C ILE A 539 -18.06 23.35 -19.26
N THR A 540 -19.03 22.73 -18.60
CA THR A 540 -18.96 22.46 -17.15
C THR A 540 -19.20 20.99 -16.87
N ARG A 541 -18.50 20.46 -15.86
CA ARG A 541 -18.72 19.13 -15.30
C ARG A 541 -18.46 19.12 -13.80
N THR A 542 -19.34 18.47 -13.06
CA THR A 542 -19.16 18.22 -11.63
C THR A 542 -18.33 16.95 -11.42
N LEU A 543 -17.27 17.05 -10.63
CA LEU A 543 -16.46 15.91 -10.20
C LEU A 543 -16.85 15.53 -8.77
N ASN A 544 -17.29 14.28 -8.58
CA ASN A 544 -17.64 13.75 -7.27
C ASN A 544 -16.50 12.89 -6.71
N GLY A 545 -16.41 12.79 -5.38
CA GLY A 545 -15.40 11.94 -4.71
C GLY A 545 -14.00 12.55 -4.59
N LEU A 546 -13.86 13.86 -4.84
CA LEU A 546 -12.62 14.58 -4.54
C LEU A 546 -12.49 14.80 -3.03
N LEU A 547 -11.28 14.57 -2.51
CA LEU A 547 -10.94 14.69 -1.10
C LEU A 547 -10.56 16.15 -0.77
N PRO A 548 -11.16 16.76 0.27
CA PRO A 548 -10.77 18.10 0.72
C PRO A 548 -9.27 18.20 1.03
N GLY A 549 -8.64 19.30 0.63
CA GLY A 549 -7.21 19.56 0.85
C GLY A 549 -6.26 18.78 -0.08
N THR A 550 -6.77 17.94 -0.98
CA THR A 550 -5.96 17.22 -1.97
C THR A 550 -5.80 18.07 -3.23
N ARG A 551 -4.57 18.23 -3.72
CA ARG A 551 -4.30 18.90 -5.00
C ARG A 551 -4.58 17.92 -6.14
N TYR A 552 -5.54 18.26 -7.00
CA TYR A 552 -5.86 17.52 -8.22
C TYR A 552 -5.34 18.28 -9.43
N ASN A 553 -4.84 17.53 -10.42
CA ASN A 553 -4.46 18.09 -11.72
C ASN A 553 -5.56 17.74 -12.74
N LEU A 554 -6.20 18.76 -13.31
CA LEU A 554 -7.06 18.59 -14.47
C LEU A 554 -6.19 18.72 -15.73
N LEU A 555 -6.14 17.66 -16.53
CA LEU A 555 -5.36 17.60 -17.75
C LEU A 555 -6.31 17.67 -18.95
N PHE A 556 -6.06 18.60 -19.87
CA PHE A 556 -6.82 18.71 -21.11
C PHE A 556 -5.93 19.27 -22.23
N SER A 557 -6.28 18.94 -23.48
CA SER A 557 -5.70 19.55 -24.67
C SER A 557 -6.61 20.67 -25.17
N SER A 558 -6.04 21.78 -25.62
CA SER A 558 -6.81 22.91 -26.18
C SER A 558 -6.09 23.55 -27.35
N ALA A 559 -6.84 24.06 -28.31
CA ALA A 559 -6.35 24.89 -29.41
C ALA A 559 -7.22 26.16 -29.52
N GLN A 560 -6.62 27.27 -29.93
CA GLN A 560 -7.35 28.49 -30.27
C GLN A 560 -7.50 28.59 -31.79
N ARG A 561 -8.66 29.09 -32.22
CA ARG A 561 -8.99 29.38 -33.62
C ARG A 561 -8.90 30.87 -33.88
#